data_AF-B2ILD3-F1
#
_entry.id   AF-B2ILD3-F1
#
_cell.length_a   1.000
_cell.length_b   1.000
_cell.length_c   1.000
_cell.angle_alpha   90.00
_cell.angle_beta   90.00
_cell.angle_gamma   90.00
#
_symmetry.space_group_name_H-M   'P 1'
#
loop_
_entity.id
_entity.type
_entity.pdbx_description
1 polymer ?
#
loop_
_entity_poly.entity_id
_entity_poly.type
_entity_poly.pdbx_seq_one_letter_code
_entity_poly.pdbx_strand_id
1 'polypeptide(L)'
;MVTPEAMNLFHDIITHEMFEMNRILEEVQQVTLSNLASRGLTQSGPAMQLVIQNATNSLKTRAQFILGQLLRCLASFHVPLDKETITEALSLLRDTIEMQADDIGRRVYQYPVFSIRGLEQAKHQLQAQYAQEGPRLIDRLSAELKLAAAASQNSRPQGAPSFTFHGPIGLVQTGDGSQATVRQHINTDVKNQITTALQLFLDQLDMPDSNSIGNRTELRELIAEAKAEVEKPECNTLKLGSSLRTIAETTKFVGSLAPAYSVLKPLISYLGIHLP
;
A
#
# COMPACT_ATOMS: atom_id res chain seq x y z
N MET A 1 24.08 -15.07 14.37
CA MET A 1 23.10 -16.18 14.24
C MET A 1 21.69 -15.68 14.52
N VAL A 2 20.73 -16.10 13.70
CA VAL A 2 19.28 -15.84 13.89
C VAL A 2 18.77 -16.68 15.06
N THR A 3 18.13 -16.04 16.03
CA THR A 3 17.57 -16.74 17.20
C THR A 3 16.42 -17.68 16.80
N PRO A 4 16.30 -18.88 17.38
CA PRO A 4 15.20 -19.80 17.10
C PRO A 4 13.81 -19.17 17.29
N GLU A 5 13.67 -18.28 18.27
CA GLU A 5 12.42 -17.55 18.56
C GLU A 5 12.02 -16.65 17.38
N ALA A 6 12.97 -15.92 16.80
CA ALA A 6 12.74 -15.09 15.62
C ALA A 6 12.35 -15.94 14.40
N MET A 7 12.98 -17.10 14.21
CA MET A 7 12.64 -18.02 13.12
C MET A 7 11.23 -18.60 13.29
N ASN A 8 10.88 -19.02 14.50
CA ASN A 8 9.54 -19.56 14.78
C ASN A 8 8.47 -18.49 14.54
N LEU A 9 8.65 -17.28 15.07
CA LEU A 9 7.69 -16.19 14.84
C LEU A 9 7.58 -15.85 13.34
N PHE A 10 8.69 -15.82 12.62
CA PHE A 10 8.69 -15.62 11.18
C PHE A 10 7.86 -16.70 10.48
N HIS A 11 8.10 -17.98 10.74
CA HIS A 11 7.36 -19.07 10.12
C HIS A 11 5.86 -19.04 10.44
N ASP A 12 5.48 -18.72 11.68
CA ASP A 12 4.08 -18.60 12.09
C ASP A 12 3.36 -17.48 11.32
N ILE A 13 3.99 -16.30 11.23
CA ILE A 13 3.47 -15.16 10.46
C ILE A 13 3.35 -15.52 8.98
N ILE A 14 4.40 -16.09 8.39
CA ILE A 14 4.38 -16.48 6.98
C ILE A 14 3.28 -17.50 6.74
N THR A 15 3.13 -18.52 7.58
CA THR A 15 2.12 -19.56 7.38
C THR A 15 0.70 -19.00 7.38
N HIS A 16 0.38 -18.13 8.35
CA HIS A 16 -0.93 -17.50 8.43
C HIS A 16 -1.21 -16.60 7.21
N GLU A 17 -0.24 -15.79 6.82
CA GLU A 17 -0.43 -14.82 5.73
C GLU A 17 -0.42 -15.49 4.35
N MET A 18 0.36 -16.55 4.16
CA MET A 18 0.33 -17.34 2.93
C MET A 18 -1.01 -18.04 2.74
N PHE A 19 -1.73 -18.39 3.82
CA PHE A 19 -3.10 -18.88 3.74
C PHE A 19 -4.06 -17.82 3.18
N GLU A 20 -4.05 -16.60 3.72
CA GLU A 20 -4.90 -15.51 3.21
C GLU A 20 -4.53 -15.12 1.78
N MET A 21 -3.23 -15.04 1.46
CA MET A 21 -2.80 -14.75 0.09
C MET A 21 -3.17 -15.88 -0.89
N ASN A 22 -3.30 -17.13 -0.43
CA ASN A 22 -3.80 -18.24 -1.25
C ASN A 22 -5.27 -18.03 -1.58
N ARG A 23 -6.08 -17.68 -0.58
CA ARG A 23 -7.49 -17.35 -0.76
C ARG A 23 -7.68 -16.19 -1.76
N ILE A 24 -6.91 -15.11 -1.61
CA ILE A 24 -6.96 -13.96 -2.53
C ILE A 24 -6.58 -14.38 -3.96
N LEU A 25 -5.53 -15.19 -4.13
CA LEU A 25 -5.14 -15.68 -5.44
C LEU A 25 -6.28 -16.50 -6.08
N GLU A 26 -6.91 -17.40 -5.33
CA GLU A 26 -8.03 -18.20 -5.82
C GLU A 26 -9.22 -17.33 -6.24
N GLU A 27 -9.58 -16.33 -5.44
CA GLU A 27 -10.63 -15.36 -5.76
C GLU A 27 -10.31 -14.59 -7.06
N VAL A 28 -9.08 -14.10 -7.21
CA VAL A 28 -8.63 -13.39 -8.43
C VAL A 28 -8.68 -14.29 -9.66
N GLN A 29 -8.28 -15.57 -9.52
CA GLN A 29 -8.35 -16.53 -10.63
C GLN A 29 -9.79 -16.85 -11.01
N GLN A 30 -10.69 -17.05 -10.04
CA GLN A 30 -12.11 -17.29 -10.29
C GLN A 30 -12.76 -16.13 -11.03
N VAL A 31 -12.51 -14.89 -10.59
CA VAL A 31 -13.02 -13.68 -11.27
C VAL A 31 -12.48 -13.58 -12.70
N THR A 32 -11.18 -13.83 -12.88
CA THR A 32 -10.53 -13.82 -14.20
C THR A 32 -11.14 -14.85 -15.14
N LEU A 33 -11.31 -16.09 -14.68
CA LEU A 33 -11.89 -17.16 -15.47
C LEU A 33 -13.37 -16.93 -15.78
N SER A 34 -14.15 -16.39 -14.84
CA SER A 34 -15.56 -16.03 -15.06
C SER A 34 -15.71 -14.95 -16.13
N ASN A 35 -14.88 -13.91 -16.08
CA ASN A 35 -14.84 -12.85 -17.09
C ASN A 35 -14.43 -13.35 -18.48
N LEU A 36 -13.55 -14.36 -18.55
CA LEU A 36 -13.18 -15.00 -19.80
C LEU A 36 -14.30 -15.93 -20.30
N ALA A 37 -15.01 -16.60 -19.38
CA ALA A 37 -16.13 -17.49 -19.71
C ALA A 37 -17.27 -16.72 -20.35
N SER A 38 -17.62 -15.55 -19.79
CA SER A 38 -18.66 -14.68 -20.35
C SER A 38 -18.31 -14.16 -21.76
N ARG A 39 -17.05 -14.27 -22.18
CA ARG A 39 -16.56 -13.88 -23.51
C ARG A 39 -16.28 -15.07 -24.43
N GLY A 40 -16.51 -16.31 -23.97
CA GLY A 40 -16.15 -17.52 -24.71
C GLY A 40 -14.65 -17.73 -24.89
N LEU A 41 -13.82 -17.12 -24.04
CA LEU A 41 -12.35 -17.12 -24.15
C LEU A 41 -11.65 -18.04 -23.14
N THR A 42 -12.38 -18.84 -22.36
CA THR A 42 -11.83 -19.75 -21.35
C THR A 42 -10.85 -20.78 -21.91
N GLN A 43 -10.95 -21.08 -23.20
CA GLN A 43 -10.12 -22.08 -23.87
C GLN A 43 -9.05 -21.48 -24.80
N SER A 44 -8.54 -20.29 -24.46
CA SER A 44 -7.64 -19.54 -25.33
C SER A 44 -6.25 -19.36 -24.72
N GLY A 45 -5.22 -19.18 -25.56
CA GLY A 45 -3.89 -18.78 -25.10
C GLY A 45 -3.87 -17.53 -24.21
N PRO A 46 -4.65 -16.46 -24.53
CA PRO A 46 -4.82 -15.31 -23.64
C PRO A 46 -5.34 -15.64 -22.25
N ALA A 47 -6.21 -16.65 -22.10
CA ALA A 47 -6.66 -17.09 -20.79
C ALA A 47 -5.52 -17.68 -19.96
N MET A 48 -4.67 -18.54 -20.56
CA MET A 48 -3.48 -19.08 -19.90
C MET A 48 -2.54 -17.94 -19.46
N GLN A 49 -2.32 -16.96 -20.33
CA GLN A 49 -1.46 -15.81 -20.04
C GLN A 49 -1.94 -15.00 -18.84
N LEU A 50 -3.24 -14.68 -18.77
CA LEU A 50 -3.81 -13.94 -17.64
C LEU A 50 -3.68 -14.70 -16.32
N VAL A 51 -3.93 -16.01 -16.34
CA VAL A 51 -3.80 -16.86 -15.16
C VAL A 51 -2.35 -16.90 -14.66
N ILE A 52 -1.36 -17.00 -15.55
CA ILE A 52 0.06 -16.92 -15.20
C ILE A 52 0.44 -15.52 -14.73
N GLN A 53 -0.08 -14.46 -15.34
CA GLN A 53 0.18 -13.09 -14.90
C GLN A 53 -0.29 -12.86 -13.46
N ASN A 54 -1.48 -13.36 -13.11
CA ASN A 54 -2.00 -13.32 -11.75
C ASN A 54 -1.10 -14.10 -10.77
N ALA A 55 -0.63 -15.29 -11.16
CA ALA A 55 0.30 -16.09 -10.37
C ALA A 55 1.63 -15.37 -10.12
N THR A 56 2.22 -14.80 -11.17
CA THR A 56 3.45 -14.01 -11.10
C THR A 56 3.29 -12.78 -10.21
N ASN A 57 2.17 -12.07 -10.30
CA ASN A 57 1.88 -10.92 -9.44
C ASN A 57 1.71 -11.33 -7.97
N SER A 58 1.08 -12.48 -7.72
CA SER A 58 0.95 -13.03 -6.37
C SER A 58 2.32 -13.42 -5.79
N LEU A 59 3.16 -14.12 -6.55
CA LEU A 59 4.52 -14.48 -6.12
C LEU A 59 5.36 -13.23 -5.80
N LYS A 60 5.29 -12.18 -6.62
CA LYS A 60 5.97 -10.89 -6.36
C LYS A 60 5.54 -10.28 -5.03
N THR A 61 4.23 -10.25 -4.78
CA THR A 61 3.65 -9.69 -3.56
C THR A 61 4.10 -10.49 -2.32
N ARG A 62 4.05 -11.84 -2.40
CA ARG A 62 4.52 -12.73 -1.33
C ARG A 62 6.01 -12.58 -1.07
N ALA A 63 6.83 -12.54 -2.11
CA ALA A 63 8.28 -12.42 -1.97
C ALA A 63 8.65 -11.11 -1.23
N GLN A 64 8.01 -9.99 -1.58
CA GLN A 64 8.20 -8.74 -0.85
C GLN A 64 7.69 -8.81 0.59
N PHE A 65 6.53 -9.43 0.82
CA PHE A 65 5.99 -9.64 2.16
C PHE A 65 6.95 -10.46 3.03
N ILE A 66 7.50 -11.56 2.48
CA ILE A 66 8.48 -12.43 3.13
C ILE A 66 9.70 -11.65 3.57
N LEU A 67 10.32 -10.86 2.66
CA LEU A 67 11.46 -10.01 3.00
C LEU A 67 11.10 -9.01 4.12
N GLY A 68 9.93 -8.36 4.01
CA GLY A 68 9.48 -7.39 5.00
C GLY A 68 9.30 -7.99 6.39
N GLN A 69 8.71 -9.18 6.50
CA GLN A 69 8.56 -9.86 7.80
C GLN A 69 9.88 -10.40 8.33
N LEU A 70 10.77 -10.88 7.46
CA LEU A 70 12.11 -11.32 7.86
C LEU A 70 12.88 -10.17 8.51
N LEU A 71 12.95 -9.01 7.83
CA LEU A 71 13.61 -7.82 8.36
C LEU A 71 12.97 -7.35 9.68
N ARG A 72 11.64 -7.37 9.76
CA ARG A 72 10.91 -7.00 10.99
C ARG A 72 11.22 -7.94 12.15
N CYS A 73 11.28 -9.25 11.92
CA CYS A 73 11.64 -10.23 12.94
C CYS A 73 13.09 -10.01 13.40
N LEU A 74 14.04 -9.90 12.48
CA LEU A 74 15.44 -9.62 12.83
C LEU A 74 15.58 -8.34 13.66
N ALA A 75 14.89 -7.26 13.28
CA ALA A 75 14.89 -6.00 14.03
C ALA A 75 14.25 -6.13 15.42
N SER A 76 13.09 -6.80 15.53
CA SER A 76 12.36 -6.94 16.80
C SER A 76 13.13 -7.76 17.84
N PHE A 77 13.90 -8.75 17.39
CA PHE A 77 14.77 -9.57 18.24
C PHE A 77 16.19 -9.00 18.37
N HIS A 78 16.43 -7.78 17.88
CA HIS A 78 17.72 -7.09 17.94
C HIS A 78 18.88 -7.93 17.36
N VAL A 79 18.59 -8.73 16.33
CA VAL A 79 19.59 -9.60 15.68
C VAL A 79 20.48 -8.73 14.80
N PRO A 80 21.80 -8.67 15.05
CA PRO A 80 22.70 -7.86 14.24
C PRO A 80 22.81 -8.42 12.81
N LEU A 81 22.76 -7.55 11.81
CA LEU A 81 22.97 -7.93 10.41
C LEU A 81 24.47 -8.03 10.09
N ASP A 82 25.14 -8.99 10.73
CA ASP A 82 26.53 -9.36 10.41
C ASP A 82 26.61 -10.40 9.28
N LYS A 83 27.83 -10.73 8.85
CA LYS A 83 28.06 -11.64 7.70
C LYS A 83 27.40 -13.01 7.89
N GLU A 84 27.44 -13.55 9.10
CA GLU A 84 26.87 -14.86 9.42
C GLU A 84 25.35 -14.81 9.37
N THR A 85 24.75 -13.85 10.08
CA THR A 85 23.29 -13.69 10.16
C THR A 85 22.69 -13.35 8.80
N ILE A 86 23.37 -12.54 7.97
CA ILE A 86 22.95 -12.28 6.58
C ILE A 86 22.93 -13.57 5.76
N THR A 87 23.91 -14.46 5.95
CA THR A 87 23.99 -15.72 5.19
C THR A 87 22.82 -16.64 5.57
N GLU A 88 22.50 -16.74 6.86
CA GLU A 88 21.33 -17.49 7.35
C GLU A 88 20.02 -16.87 6.86
N ALA A 89 19.87 -15.55 6.95
CA ALA A 89 18.69 -14.82 6.48
C ALA A 89 18.49 -14.96 4.96
N LEU A 90 19.57 -14.98 4.18
CA LEU A 90 19.52 -15.22 2.73
C LEU A 90 19.06 -16.65 2.41
N SER A 91 19.52 -17.66 3.16
CA SER A 91 19.04 -19.03 3.01
C SER A 91 17.54 -19.10 3.30
N LEU A 92 17.12 -18.57 4.44
CA LEU A 92 15.72 -18.57 4.85
C LEU A 92 14.81 -17.85 3.84
N LEU A 93 15.24 -16.69 3.34
CA LEU A 93 14.53 -15.94 2.31
C LEU A 93 14.38 -16.75 1.02
N ARG A 94 15.47 -17.37 0.55
CA ARG A 94 15.48 -18.22 -0.64
C ARG A 94 14.52 -19.39 -0.50
N ASP A 95 14.69 -20.19 0.56
CA ASP A 95 13.93 -21.42 0.78
C ASP A 95 12.42 -21.12 0.87
N THR A 96 12.06 -20.03 1.54
CA THR A 96 10.67 -19.60 1.66
C THR A 96 10.08 -19.16 0.31
N ILE A 97 10.82 -18.39 -0.49
CA ILE A 97 10.35 -17.94 -1.81
C ILE A 97 10.24 -19.13 -2.78
N GLU A 98 11.20 -20.05 -2.79
CA GLU A 98 11.16 -21.26 -3.62
C GLU A 98 9.95 -22.11 -3.28
N MET A 99 9.70 -22.35 -1.99
CA MET A 99 8.51 -23.07 -1.52
C MET A 99 7.21 -22.40 -1.99
N GLN A 100 7.11 -21.07 -1.93
CA GLN A 100 5.93 -20.35 -2.43
C GLN A 100 5.79 -20.40 -3.95
N ALA A 101 6.89 -20.28 -4.68
CA ALA A 101 6.89 -20.37 -6.14
C ALA A 101 6.36 -21.74 -6.60
N ASP A 102 6.82 -22.81 -5.95
CA ASP A 102 6.38 -24.19 -6.20
C ASP A 102 4.91 -24.41 -5.82
N ASP A 103 4.47 -23.91 -4.67
CA ASP A 103 3.07 -24.06 -4.24
C ASP A 103 2.10 -23.38 -5.22
N ILE A 104 2.38 -22.12 -5.57
CA ILE A 104 1.58 -21.36 -6.52
C ILE A 104 1.62 -22.02 -7.89
N GLY A 105 2.80 -22.47 -8.35
CA GLY A 105 2.95 -23.19 -9.61
C GLY A 105 2.04 -24.43 -9.66
N ARG A 106 2.11 -25.29 -8.64
CA ARG A 106 1.27 -26.49 -8.53
C ARG A 106 -0.22 -26.17 -8.60
N ARG A 107 -0.68 -25.14 -7.88
CA ARG A 107 -2.10 -24.72 -7.90
C ARG A 107 -2.52 -24.18 -9.26
N VAL A 108 -1.67 -23.35 -9.88
CA VAL A 108 -1.99 -22.65 -11.12
C VAL A 108 -2.11 -23.62 -12.30
N TYR A 109 -1.24 -24.63 -12.38
CA TYR A 109 -1.31 -25.62 -13.47
C TYR A 109 -2.43 -26.65 -13.30
N GLN A 110 -3.19 -26.62 -12.20
CA GLN A 110 -4.40 -27.44 -12.01
C GLN A 110 -5.65 -26.80 -12.64
N TYR A 111 -5.62 -25.53 -13.03
CA TYR A 111 -6.79 -24.90 -13.65
C TYR A 111 -7.11 -25.52 -15.02
N PRO A 112 -8.41 -25.69 -15.38
CA PRO A 112 -8.83 -26.34 -16.62
C PRO A 112 -8.26 -25.70 -17.90
N VAL A 113 -7.92 -24.41 -17.85
CA VAL A 113 -7.28 -23.69 -18.95
C VAL A 113 -5.96 -24.34 -19.39
N PHE A 114 -5.26 -25.08 -18.52
CA PHE A 114 -4.01 -25.78 -18.84
C PHE A 114 -4.18 -27.25 -19.25
N SER A 115 -5.42 -27.72 -19.38
CA SER A 115 -5.75 -29.08 -19.84
C SER A 115 -6.22 -29.14 -21.30
N ILE A 116 -6.14 -28.02 -22.02
CA ILE A 116 -6.64 -27.89 -23.40
C ILE A 116 -5.66 -28.53 -24.38
N ARG A 117 -6.16 -29.50 -25.15
CA ARG A 117 -5.39 -30.14 -26.22
C ARG A 117 -5.06 -29.14 -27.33
N GLY A 118 -3.82 -29.21 -27.85
CA GLY A 118 -3.35 -28.37 -28.95
C GLY A 118 -2.65 -27.08 -28.53
N LEU A 119 -2.62 -26.76 -27.22
CA LEU A 119 -1.91 -25.60 -26.67
C LEU A 119 -0.69 -25.97 -25.81
N GLU A 120 -0.18 -27.20 -25.93
CA GLU A 120 0.93 -27.71 -25.11
C GLU A 120 2.20 -26.86 -25.23
N GLN A 121 2.54 -26.39 -26.43
CA GLN A 121 3.70 -25.53 -26.63
C GLN A 121 3.57 -24.20 -25.88
N ALA A 122 2.38 -23.57 -25.93
CA ALA A 122 2.11 -22.33 -25.21
C ALA A 122 2.16 -22.55 -23.69
N LYS A 123 1.61 -23.66 -23.21
CA LYS A 123 1.69 -24.07 -21.81
C LYS A 123 3.14 -24.26 -21.36
N HIS A 124 3.96 -25.01 -22.10
CA HIS A 124 5.37 -25.21 -21.77
C HIS A 124 6.16 -23.89 -21.76
N GLN A 125 5.89 -22.99 -22.71
CA GLN A 125 6.52 -21.68 -22.74
C GLN A 125 6.15 -20.84 -21.51
N LEU A 126 4.87 -20.79 -21.17
CA LEU A 126 4.39 -20.08 -19.99
C LEU A 126 4.91 -20.68 -18.68
N GLN A 127 5.03 -22.01 -18.62
CA GLN A 127 5.61 -22.71 -17.49
C GLN A 127 7.09 -22.39 -17.30
N ALA A 128 7.85 -22.37 -18.40
CA ALA A 128 9.25 -21.94 -18.36
C ALA A 128 9.39 -20.47 -17.94
N GLN A 129 8.50 -19.59 -18.41
CA GLN A 129 8.49 -18.18 -18.00
C GLN A 129 8.22 -18.02 -16.49
N TYR A 130 7.19 -18.67 -15.97
CA TYR A 130 6.88 -18.62 -14.55
C TYR A 130 8.00 -19.21 -13.68
N ALA A 131 8.60 -20.32 -14.10
CA ALA A 131 9.71 -20.97 -13.38
C ALA A 131 10.95 -20.06 -13.22
N GLN A 132 11.13 -19.07 -14.10
CA GLN A 132 12.22 -18.10 -14.00
C GLN A 132 11.94 -16.97 -13.00
N GLU A 133 10.67 -16.72 -12.64
CA GLU A 133 10.30 -15.60 -11.78
C GLU A 133 10.77 -15.80 -10.32
N GLY A 134 10.76 -17.03 -9.81
CA GLY A 134 11.28 -17.36 -8.47
C GLY A 134 12.75 -16.98 -8.29
N PRO A 135 13.68 -17.57 -9.08
CA PRO A 135 15.10 -17.21 -9.06
C PRO A 135 15.36 -15.71 -9.24
N ARG A 136 14.64 -15.07 -10.18
CA ARG A 136 14.77 -13.62 -10.43
C ARG A 136 14.41 -12.79 -9.21
N LEU A 137 13.36 -13.17 -8.48
CA LEU A 137 12.95 -12.48 -7.25
C LEU A 137 13.95 -12.73 -6.11
N ILE A 138 14.46 -13.94 -5.99
CA ILE A 138 15.48 -14.28 -4.98
C ILE A 138 16.73 -13.43 -5.18
N ASP A 139 17.25 -13.32 -6.40
CA ASP A 139 18.43 -12.51 -6.70
C ASP A 139 18.21 -11.03 -6.35
N ARG A 140 17.07 -10.48 -6.77
CA ARG A 140 16.70 -9.09 -6.49
C ARG A 140 16.59 -8.84 -4.98
N LEU A 141 15.79 -9.63 -4.27
CA LEU A 141 15.51 -9.41 -2.85
C LEU A 141 16.71 -9.76 -1.97
N SER A 142 17.59 -10.66 -2.42
CA SER A 142 18.90 -10.88 -1.79
C SER A 142 19.78 -9.63 -1.85
N ALA A 143 19.75 -8.90 -2.97
CA ALA A 143 20.46 -7.62 -3.08
C ALA A 143 19.83 -6.55 -2.16
N GLU A 144 18.51 -6.50 -2.06
CA GLU A 144 17.78 -5.60 -1.14
C GLU A 144 18.14 -5.90 0.34
N LEU A 145 18.17 -7.18 0.75
CA LEU A 145 18.58 -7.60 2.09
C LEU A 145 20.03 -7.21 2.41
N LYS A 146 20.96 -7.43 1.47
CA LYS A 146 22.37 -7.01 1.63
C LYS A 146 22.52 -5.50 1.73
N LEU A 147 21.73 -4.74 0.97
CA LEU A 147 21.73 -3.28 1.04
C LEU A 147 21.21 -2.79 2.39
N ALA A 148 20.12 -3.36 2.91
CA ALA A 148 19.62 -3.07 4.25
C ALA A 148 20.66 -3.39 5.33
N ALA A 149 21.37 -4.50 5.19
CA ALA A 149 22.46 -4.84 6.12
C ALA A 149 23.61 -3.82 6.06
N ALA A 150 24.04 -3.40 4.87
CA ALA A 150 25.10 -2.40 4.72
C ALA A 150 24.68 -1.03 5.29
N ALA A 151 23.43 -0.62 5.11
CA ALA A 151 22.88 0.61 5.68
C ALA A 151 22.86 0.56 7.23
N SER A 152 22.51 -0.59 7.81
CA SER A 152 22.49 -0.76 9.26
C SER A 152 23.89 -0.68 9.89
N GLN A 153 24.92 -1.17 9.20
CA GLN A 153 26.32 -1.12 9.67
C GLN A 153 26.92 0.29 9.58
N ASN A 154 26.50 1.09 8.60
CA ASN A 154 26.98 2.45 8.41
C ASN A 154 26.27 3.49 9.29
N SER A 155 25.15 3.11 9.89
CA SER A 155 24.37 3.95 10.82
C SER A 155 25.05 3.99 12.20
N ARG A 156 26.14 4.77 12.33
CA ARG A 156 26.73 5.08 13.65
C ARG A 156 25.74 5.95 14.46
N PRO A 157 25.46 5.64 15.74
CA PRO A 157 24.60 6.47 16.56
C PRO A 157 25.36 7.75 16.95
N GLN A 158 25.19 8.82 16.19
CA GLN A 158 25.53 10.17 16.63
C GLN A 158 24.30 10.81 17.27
N GLY A 159 24.17 10.66 18.59
CA GLY A 159 23.15 11.31 19.40
C GLY A 159 21.74 10.73 19.22
N ALA A 160 20.87 11.03 20.20
CA ALA A 160 19.44 10.73 20.07
C ALA A 160 18.89 11.52 18.86
N PRO A 161 18.25 10.87 17.88
CA PRO A 161 17.77 11.55 16.69
C PRO A 161 16.61 12.48 17.08
N SER A 162 16.88 13.79 17.06
CA SER A 162 15.85 14.82 17.17
C SER A 162 15.26 15.07 15.79
N PHE A 163 14.02 14.65 15.58
CA PHE A 163 13.31 14.89 14.34
C PHE A 163 12.38 16.11 14.49
N THR A 164 12.69 17.18 13.77
CA THR A 164 11.82 18.36 13.68
C THR A 164 11.18 18.41 12.30
N PHE A 165 9.85 18.34 12.25
CA PHE A 165 9.10 18.32 10.99
C PHE A 165 8.26 19.59 10.86
N HIS A 166 8.39 20.28 9.75
CA HIS A 166 7.70 21.55 9.48
C HIS A 166 6.50 21.39 8.51
N GLY A 167 5.96 20.17 8.37
CA GLY A 167 4.84 19.87 7.47
C GLY A 167 4.25 18.48 7.67
N PRO A 168 3.20 18.10 6.92
CA PRO A 168 2.55 16.81 7.05
C PRO A 168 3.41 15.63 6.60
N ILE A 169 3.62 14.69 7.52
CA ILE A 169 4.40 13.47 7.27
C ILE A 169 3.60 12.29 7.79
N GLY A 170 3.17 11.42 6.89
CA GLY A 170 2.40 10.21 7.23
C GLY A 170 3.27 9.05 7.74
N LEU A 171 4.58 9.08 7.45
CA LEU A 171 5.51 8.02 7.81
C LEU A 171 6.91 8.60 7.99
N VAL A 172 7.52 8.34 9.14
CA VAL A 172 8.94 8.62 9.36
C VAL A 172 9.65 7.29 9.48
N GLN A 173 10.57 7.03 8.56
CA GLN A 173 11.52 5.94 8.71
C GLN A 173 12.61 6.40 9.69
N THR A 174 12.51 5.98 10.94
CA THR A 174 13.43 6.38 12.02
C THR A 174 14.72 5.55 12.04
N GLY A 175 14.81 4.54 11.17
CA GLY A 175 15.96 3.66 10.96
C GLY A 175 15.62 2.54 9.97
N ASP A 176 16.58 1.69 9.63
CA ASP A 176 16.34 0.53 8.76
C ASP A 176 15.30 -0.42 9.40
N GLY A 177 14.19 -0.65 8.69
CA GLY A 177 13.10 -1.52 9.15
C GLY A 177 12.20 -0.93 10.24
N SER A 178 12.49 0.27 10.75
CA SER A 178 11.67 0.95 11.76
C SER A 178 10.83 2.06 11.14
N GLN A 179 9.52 1.86 11.13
CA GLN A 179 8.54 2.83 10.67
C GLN A 179 7.80 3.40 11.88
N ALA A 180 7.96 4.69 12.15
CA ALA A 180 7.11 5.40 13.08
C ALA A 180 5.92 5.97 12.31
N THR A 181 4.71 5.49 12.65
CA THR A 181 3.48 6.13 12.16
C THR A 181 3.28 7.41 12.95
N VAL A 182 3.60 8.55 12.34
CA VAL A 182 3.39 9.85 12.97
C VAL A 182 1.93 10.22 12.79
N ARG A 183 1.14 10.10 13.87
CA ARG A 183 -0.20 10.69 13.91
C ARG A 183 -0.03 12.17 14.21
N GLN A 184 -0.11 13.00 13.16
CA GLN A 184 -0.15 14.45 13.36
C GLN A 184 -1.47 14.81 14.03
N HIS A 185 -1.36 15.35 15.24
CA HIS A 185 -2.50 15.89 15.94
C HIS A 185 -2.85 17.25 15.32
N ILE A 186 -4.12 17.46 14.97
CA ILE A 186 -4.61 18.76 14.52
C ILE A 186 -4.58 19.68 15.74
N ASN A 187 -3.58 20.55 15.81
CA ASN A 187 -3.49 21.54 16.88
C ASN A 187 -4.49 22.69 16.65
N THR A 188 -4.63 23.56 17.65
CA THR A 188 -5.55 24.71 17.61
C THR A 188 -5.29 25.62 16.41
N ASP A 189 -4.03 25.81 16.01
CA ASP A 189 -3.67 26.65 14.87
C ASP A 189 -4.21 26.09 13.55
N VAL A 190 -4.04 24.78 13.32
CA VAL A 190 -4.58 24.12 12.12
C VAL A 190 -6.10 24.13 12.15
N LYS A 191 -6.74 23.91 13.31
CA LYS A 191 -8.21 24.06 13.45
C LYS A 191 -8.66 25.46 13.01
N ASN A 192 -8.01 26.52 13.49
CA ASN A 192 -8.34 27.90 13.14
C ASN A 192 -8.17 28.18 11.64
N GLN A 193 -7.11 27.64 11.02
CA GLN A 193 -6.88 27.77 9.58
C GLN A 193 -7.97 27.06 8.77
N ILE A 194 -8.37 25.84 9.16
CA ILE A 194 -9.47 25.11 8.49
C ILE A 194 -10.78 25.87 8.64
N THR A 195 -11.11 26.35 9.84
CA THR A 195 -12.32 27.16 10.09
C THR A 195 -12.34 28.41 9.23
N THR A 196 -11.20 29.09 9.09
CA THR A 196 -11.07 30.29 8.23
C THR A 196 -11.28 29.94 6.76
N ALA A 197 -10.70 28.84 6.27
CA ALA A 197 -10.89 28.38 4.90
C ALA A 197 -12.35 28.03 4.60
N LEU A 198 -13.03 27.34 5.52
CA LEU A 198 -14.45 27.02 5.39
C LEU A 198 -15.34 28.26 5.42
N GLN A 199 -14.99 29.27 6.22
CA GLN A 199 -15.69 30.55 6.22
C GLN A 199 -15.57 31.27 4.87
N LEU A 200 -14.37 31.27 4.26
CA LEU A 200 -14.17 31.83 2.92
C LEU A 200 -15.06 31.17 1.86
N PHE A 201 -15.28 29.85 1.94
CA PHE A 201 -16.22 29.17 1.07
C PHE A 201 -17.66 29.67 1.27
N LEU A 202 -18.12 29.82 2.52
CA LEU A 202 -19.46 30.34 2.80
C LEU A 202 -19.64 31.76 2.26
N ASP A 203 -18.65 32.62 2.51
CA ASP A 203 -18.67 34.01 2.05
C ASP A 203 -18.72 34.11 0.52
N GLN A 204 -17.95 33.27 -0.19
CA GLN A 204 -17.96 33.21 -1.65
C GLN A 204 -19.25 32.61 -2.21
N LEU A 205 -19.84 31.63 -1.52
CA LEU A 205 -21.14 31.10 -1.90
C LEU A 205 -22.25 32.14 -1.74
N ASP A 206 -22.11 33.13 -0.87
CA ASP A 206 -23.09 34.21 -0.67
C ASP A 206 -22.97 35.36 -1.67
N MET A 207 -21.93 35.37 -2.50
CA MET A 207 -21.79 36.35 -3.58
C MET A 207 -22.82 36.14 -4.71
N PRO A 208 -23.34 37.20 -5.34
CA PRO A 208 -24.31 37.11 -6.43
C PRO A 208 -23.83 36.26 -7.63
N ASP A 209 -22.53 36.30 -7.93
CA ASP A 209 -21.90 35.58 -9.04
C ASP A 209 -21.87 34.06 -8.82
N SER A 210 -22.13 33.59 -7.59
CA SER A 210 -22.18 32.17 -7.21
C SER A 210 -23.58 31.55 -7.36
N ASN A 211 -24.57 32.31 -7.85
CA ASN A 211 -25.95 31.82 -8.05
C ASN A 211 -26.06 30.70 -9.09
N SER A 212 -25.10 30.56 -10.00
CA SER A 212 -25.10 29.52 -11.04
C SER A 212 -24.48 28.18 -10.60
N ILE A 213 -24.02 28.08 -9.35
CA ILE A 213 -23.42 26.84 -8.83
C ILE A 213 -24.55 25.82 -8.59
N GLY A 214 -24.54 24.73 -9.36
CA GLY A 214 -25.41 23.58 -9.11
C GLY A 214 -25.17 23.02 -7.71
N ASN A 215 -26.25 22.68 -6.99
CA ASN A 215 -26.23 22.14 -5.62
C ASN A 215 -25.62 23.08 -4.56
N ARG A 216 -25.71 24.41 -4.76
CA ARG A 216 -25.24 25.42 -3.78
C ARG A 216 -25.74 25.18 -2.35
N THR A 217 -27.01 24.80 -2.18
CA THR A 217 -27.59 24.53 -0.86
C THR A 217 -26.91 23.34 -0.18
N GLU A 218 -26.77 22.22 -0.89
CA GLU A 218 -26.11 21.01 -0.38
C GLU A 218 -24.63 21.28 -0.04
N LEU A 219 -23.92 22.02 -0.89
CA LEU A 219 -22.53 22.40 -0.65
C LEU A 219 -22.41 23.29 0.60
N ARG A 220 -23.33 24.24 0.78
CA ARG A 220 -23.38 25.10 1.98
C ARG A 220 -23.62 24.28 3.24
N GLU A 221 -24.55 23.34 3.21
CA GLU A 221 -24.83 22.42 4.33
C GLU A 221 -23.58 21.60 4.67
N LEU A 222 -22.92 21.01 3.67
CA LEU A 222 -21.70 20.24 3.86
C LEU A 222 -20.56 21.08 4.48
N ILE A 223 -20.39 22.34 4.04
CA ILE A 223 -19.38 23.25 4.61
C ILE A 223 -19.72 23.60 6.07
N ALA A 224 -20.99 23.85 6.37
CA ALA A 224 -21.44 24.14 7.73
C ALA A 224 -21.23 22.95 8.67
N GLU A 225 -21.53 21.73 8.20
CA GLU A 225 -21.27 20.50 8.94
C GLU A 225 -19.77 20.27 9.20
N ALA A 226 -18.93 20.49 8.19
CA ALA A 226 -17.48 20.39 8.33
C ALA A 226 -16.95 21.39 9.36
N LYS A 227 -17.46 22.64 9.34
CA LYS A 227 -17.08 23.68 10.30
C LYS A 227 -17.47 23.30 11.72
N ALA A 228 -18.71 22.83 11.92
CA ALA A 228 -19.17 22.35 13.22
C ALA A 228 -18.34 21.15 13.73
N GLU A 229 -17.84 20.30 12.85
CA GLU A 229 -16.97 19.18 13.22
C GLU A 229 -15.58 19.64 13.68
N VAL A 230 -15.01 20.70 13.08
CA VAL A 230 -13.71 21.28 13.49
C VAL A 230 -13.79 21.89 14.89
N GLU A 231 -14.89 22.55 15.21
CA GLU A 231 -15.11 23.28 16.46
C GLU A 231 -15.32 22.35 17.68
N LYS A 232 -15.52 21.05 17.47
CA LYS A 232 -15.65 20.09 18.57
C LYS A 232 -14.36 19.99 19.39
N PRO A 233 -14.46 19.78 20.72
CA PRO A 233 -13.30 19.50 21.58
C PRO A 233 -12.48 18.33 21.03
N GLU A 234 -13.15 17.22 20.73
CA GLU A 234 -12.59 16.04 20.05
C GLU A 234 -13.13 15.96 18.62
N CYS A 235 -12.32 16.42 17.67
CA CYS A 235 -12.69 16.42 16.26
C CYS A 235 -12.58 15.01 15.68
N ASN A 236 -13.62 14.51 15.01
CA ASN A 236 -13.54 13.26 14.27
C ASN A 236 -12.78 13.50 12.95
N THR A 237 -11.49 13.19 12.95
CA THR A 237 -10.58 13.45 11.83
C THR A 237 -10.97 12.70 10.55
N LEU A 238 -11.58 11.51 10.68
CA LEU A 238 -12.05 10.73 9.54
C LEU A 238 -13.27 11.40 8.87
N LYS A 239 -14.25 11.83 9.69
CA LYS A 239 -15.44 12.54 9.21
C LYS A 239 -15.09 13.93 8.66
N LEU A 240 -14.20 14.66 9.32
CA LEU A 240 -13.70 15.93 8.81
C LEU A 240 -12.97 15.73 7.49
N GLY A 241 -12.07 14.74 7.40
CA GLY A 241 -11.31 14.43 6.20
C GLY A 241 -12.21 14.08 5.01
N SER A 242 -13.23 13.24 5.20
CA SER A 242 -14.19 12.93 4.14
C SER A 242 -14.95 14.17 3.68
N SER A 243 -15.41 15.01 4.61
CA SER A 243 -16.16 16.24 4.29
C SER A 243 -15.30 17.23 3.51
N LEU A 244 -14.07 17.50 3.97
CA LEU A 244 -13.15 18.41 3.30
C LEU A 244 -12.74 17.92 1.91
N ARG A 245 -12.53 16.60 1.74
CA ARG A 245 -12.26 16.01 0.42
C ARG A 245 -13.43 16.25 -0.53
N THR A 246 -14.65 15.96 -0.10
CA THR A 246 -15.85 16.15 -0.93
C THR A 246 -16.05 17.61 -1.31
N ILE A 247 -15.87 18.54 -0.37
CA ILE A 247 -15.91 19.98 -0.64
C ILE A 247 -14.89 20.32 -1.72
N ALA A 248 -13.62 19.96 -1.50
CA ALA A 248 -12.54 20.31 -2.42
C ALA A 248 -12.74 19.73 -3.83
N GLU A 249 -13.15 18.47 -3.95
CA GLU A 249 -13.46 17.82 -5.23
C GLU A 249 -14.62 18.47 -5.97
N THR A 250 -15.65 18.92 -5.24
CA THR A 250 -16.83 19.58 -5.81
C THR A 250 -16.51 21.00 -6.27
N THR A 251 -15.61 21.69 -5.57
CA THR A 251 -15.32 23.11 -5.83
C THR A 251 -14.12 23.36 -6.74
N LYS A 252 -13.27 22.35 -7.00
CA LYS A 252 -11.99 22.55 -7.73
C LYS A 252 -12.13 23.13 -9.14
N PHE A 253 -13.30 22.95 -9.78
CA PHE A 253 -13.57 23.49 -11.13
C PHE A 253 -14.50 24.72 -11.12
N VAL A 254 -14.90 25.19 -9.93
CA VAL A 254 -15.79 26.35 -9.79
C VAL A 254 -14.91 27.59 -9.65
N GLY A 255 -14.78 28.37 -10.73
CA GLY A 255 -13.87 29.52 -10.78
C GLY A 255 -14.08 30.55 -9.66
N SER A 256 -15.33 30.82 -9.27
CA SER A 256 -15.64 31.75 -8.16
C SER A 256 -15.18 31.25 -6.79
N LEU A 257 -14.95 29.95 -6.63
CA LEU A 257 -14.50 29.32 -5.38
C LEU A 257 -12.98 29.06 -5.33
N ALA A 258 -12.25 29.44 -6.38
CA ALA A 258 -10.81 29.20 -6.48
C ALA A 258 -9.99 29.77 -5.30
N PRO A 259 -10.29 30.97 -4.75
CA PRO A 259 -9.52 31.49 -3.63
C PRO A 259 -9.75 30.70 -2.33
N ALA A 260 -10.95 30.19 -2.08
CA ALA A 260 -11.18 29.35 -0.90
C ALA A 260 -10.55 27.95 -1.07
N TYR A 261 -10.58 27.41 -2.29
CA TYR A 261 -9.91 26.14 -2.62
C TYR A 261 -8.39 26.21 -2.42
N SER A 262 -7.73 27.30 -2.85
CA SER A 262 -6.28 27.43 -2.72
C SER A 262 -5.79 27.49 -1.27
N VAL A 263 -6.61 28.04 -0.36
CA VAL A 263 -6.33 28.05 1.08
C VAL A 263 -6.62 26.68 1.70
N LEU A 264 -7.70 26.02 1.30
CA LEU A 264 -8.07 24.73 1.86
C LEU A 264 -7.12 23.60 1.45
N LYS A 265 -6.68 23.57 0.18
CA LYS A 265 -5.83 22.51 -0.39
C LYS A 265 -4.62 22.10 0.49
N PRO A 266 -3.75 23.02 0.95
CA PRO A 266 -2.62 22.65 1.80
C PRO A 266 -3.08 22.13 3.18
N LEU A 267 -4.22 22.56 3.71
CA LEU A 267 -4.69 22.18 5.03
C LEU A 267 -5.19 20.73 5.09
N ILE A 268 -5.81 20.23 4.00
CA ILE A 268 -6.30 18.85 3.95
C ILE A 268 -5.12 17.84 3.93
N SER A 269 -3.91 18.28 3.59
CA SER A 269 -2.72 17.42 3.67
C SER A 269 -2.34 17.05 5.12
N TYR A 270 -2.70 17.86 6.12
CA TYR A 270 -2.56 17.50 7.54
C TYR A 270 -3.44 16.32 7.95
N LEU A 271 -4.47 16.01 7.15
CA LEU A 271 -5.35 14.84 7.32
C LEU A 271 -4.90 13.64 6.47
N GLY A 272 -3.72 13.71 5.84
CA GLY A 272 -3.21 12.66 4.96
C GLY A 272 -3.95 12.56 3.62
N ILE A 273 -4.64 13.64 3.21
CA ILE A 273 -5.38 13.67 1.94
C ILE A 273 -4.60 14.55 0.96
N HIS A 274 -4.20 13.95 -0.16
CA HIS A 274 -3.51 14.64 -1.24
C HIS A 274 -4.50 14.89 -2.39
N LEU A 275 -4.73 16.16 -2.71
CA LEU A 275 -5.55 16.58 -3.84
C LEU A 275 -4.66 17.00 -5.01
N PRO A 276 -5.06 16.72 -6.26
CA PRO A 276 -4.34 17.16 -7.45
C PRO A 276 -4.25 18.69 -7.54
#